data_AF-A0A9X7TIB1-F1
#
_entry.id   AF-A0A9X7TIB1-F1
#
_cell.length_a   1.000
_cell.length_b   1.000
_cell.length_c   1.000
_cell.angle_alpha   90.00
_cell.angle_beta   90.00
_cell.angle_gamma   90.00
#
_symmetry.space_group_name_H-M   'P 1'
#
loop_
_entity.id
_entity.type
_entity.pdbx_description
1 polymer ?
#
loop_
_entity_poly.entity_id
_entity_poly.type
_entity_poly.pdbx_seq_one_letter_code
_entity_poly.pdbx_strand_id
1 'polypeptide(L)'
;MSSLEEYLKKKGFQLVNDGKTEKIIMDDYEFYIENSSIRLPIPLPTGKETLDDLVSMGIKYARASRISQGLGAPLEYELSGNVLFIIKMFKDRKDLEEKLIKALEGIESLRYFL
;
A
#
# COMPACT_ATOMS: atom_id res chain seq x y z
N MET A 1 -0.41 -9.33 20.19
CA MET A 1 0.09 -9.12 18.82
C MET A 1 -1.12 -9.01 17.92
N SER A 2 -1.19 -8.00 17.06
CA SER A 2 -2.31 -7.88 16.11
C SER A 2 -2.19 -8.97 15.05
N SER A 3 -3.31 -9.40 14.48
CA SER A 3 -3.32 -10.40 13.40
C SER A 3 -2.54 -9.89 12.18
N LEU A 4 -2.55 -8.58 11.95
CA LEU A 4 -1.80 -7.94 10.88
C LEU A 4 -0.28 -8.04 11.07
N GLU A 5 0.25 -7.73 12.26
CA GLU A 5 1.69 -7.79 12.52
C GLU A 5 2.25 -9.21 12.35
N GLU A 6 1.53 -10.22 12.84
CA GLU A 6 1.89 -11.62 12.65
C GLU A 6 1.86 -12.03 11.17
N TYR A 7 0.84 -11.59 10.42
CA TYR A 7 0.74 -11.85 8.99
C TYR A 7 1.91 -11.22 8.21
N LEU A 8 2.18 -9.93 8.43
CA LEU A 8 3.26 -9.20 7.77
C LEU A 8 4.62 -9.86 8.02
N LYS A 9 4.89 -10.23 9.28
CA LYS A 9 6.13 -10.92 9.65
C LYS A 9 6.31 -12.26 8.95
N LYS A 10 5.24 -13.06 8.79
CA LYS A 10 5.29 -14.32 8.03
C LYS A 10 5.60 -14.11 6.55
N LYS A 11 5.24 -12.95 5.99
CA LYS A 11 5.51 -12.57 4.60
C LYS A 11 6.85 -11.85 4.41
N GLY A 12 7.60 -11.60 5.49
CA GLY A 12 8.85 -10.85 5.46
C GLY A 12 8.67 -9.33 5.36
N PHE A 13 7.44 -8.83 5.50
CA PHE A 13 7.15 -7.40 5.54
C PHE A 13 7.34 -6.85 6.95
N GLN A 14 7.60 -5.54 7.03
CA GLN A 14 7.82 -4.85 8.30
C GLN A 14 6.68 -3.88 8.58
N LEU A 15 6.26 -3.81 9.84
CA LEU A 15 5.36 -2.79 10.35
C LEU A 15 6.19 -1.88 11.27
N VAL A 16 6.35 -0.62 10.88
CA VAL A 16 7.06 0.40 11.66
C VAL A 16 6.04 1.39 12.19
N ASN A 17 6.04 1.64 13.49
CA ASN A 17 5.12 2.59 14.11
C ASN A 17 5.88 3.88 14.47
N ASP A 18 5.47 5.01 13.89
CA ASP A 18 6.04 6.34 14.14
C ASP A 18 5.11 7.19 15.06
N GLY A 19 4.41 6.51 15.97
CA GLY A 19 3.51 7.10 16.95
C GLY A 19 2.09 7.35 16.41
N LYS A 20 1.94 8.20 15.39
CA LYS A 20 0.62 8.54 14.81
C LYS A 20 0.29 7.78 13.53
N THR A 21 1.32 7.31 12.85
CA THR A 21 1.21 6.66 11.56
C THR A 21 1.98 5.34 11.64
N GLU A 22 1.36 4.28 11.16
CA GLU A 22 2.03 3.03 10.94
C GLU A 22 2.45 2.93 9.47
N LYS A 23 3.66 2.45 9.24
CA LYS A 23 4.24 2.27 7.91
C LYS A 23 4.45 0.80 7.67
N ILE A 24 3.86 0.30 6.58
CA ILE A 24 4.12 -1.05 6.08
C ILE A 24 5.21 -0.97 5.02
N ILE A 25 6.30 -1.69 5.25
CA ILE A 25 7.46 -1.75 4.35
C ILE A 25 7.48 -3.13 3.71
N MET A 26 7.40 -3.14 2.38
CA MET A 26 7.61 -4.29 1.50
C MET A 26 8.92 -4.08 0.73
N ASP A 27 9.41 -5.12 0.03
CA ASP A 27 10.70 -5.05 -0.68
C ASP A 27 10.79 -3.88 -1.69
N ASP A 28 9.72 -3.64 -2.45
CA ASP A 28 9.67 -2.67 -3.56
C ASP A 28 8.67 -1.54 -3.35
N TYR A 29 7.97 -1.53 -2.22
CA TYR A 29 6.88 -0.60 -1.96
C TYR A 29 6.64 -0.37 -0.48
N GLU A 30 6.13 0.81 -0.14
CA GLU A 30 5.77 1.17 1.22
C GLU A 30 4.49 2.00 1.21
N PHE A 31 3.68 1.83 2.25
CA PHE A 31 2.44 2.57 2.40
C PHE A 31 2.08 2.74 3.88
N TYR A 32 1.07 3.58 4.13
CA TYR A 32 0.76 4.06 5.47
C TYR A 32 -0.61 3.60 5.94
N ILE A 33 -0.73 3.38 7.24
CA ILE A 33 -1.99 3.29 7.95
C ILE A 33 -2.08 4.48 8.89
N GLU A 34 -3.13 5.28 8.71
CA GLU A 34 -3.45 6.43 9.54
C GLU A 34 -4.86 6.26 10.09
N ASN A 35 -4.98 6.07 11.41
CA ASN A 35 -6.24 5.73 12.06
C ASN A 35 -6.90 4.48 11.44
N SER A 36 -8.10 4.64 10.87
CA SER A 36 -8.85 3.61 10.12
C SER A 36 -8.74 3.81 8.61
N SER A 37 -7.60 4.31 8.12
CA SER A 37 -7.38 4.54 6.68
C SER A 37 -6.06 3.96 6.20
N ILE A 38 -6.04 3.51 4.95
CA ILE A 38 -4.83 3.10 4.24
C ILE A 38 -4.52 4.17 3.19
N ARG A 39 -3.27 4.61 3.14
CA ARG A 39 -2.78 5.59 2.16
C ARG A 39 -1.67 4.99 1.32
N LEU A 40 -1.95 4.77 0.04
CA LEU A 40 -1.03 4.17 -0.94
C LEU A 40 -0.38 5.29 -1.77
N PRO A 41 0.91 5.61 -1.55
CA PRO A 41 1.61 6.63 -2.32
C PRO A 41 1.97 6.15 -3.73
N ILE A 42 1.70 6.97 -4.74
CA ILE A 42 2.14 6.79 -6.12
C ILE A 42 2.97 8.02 -6.51
N PRO A 43 4.28 7.87 -6.73
CA PRO A 43 5.08 8.99 -7.21
C PRO A 43 4.69 9.31 -8.66
N LEU A 44 4.56 10.60 -8.96
CA LEU A 44 4.26 11.13 -10.28
C LEU A 44 5.53 11.70 -10.93
N PRO A 45 5.75 11.46 -12.24
CA PRO A 45 6.95 11.91 -12.92
C PRO A 45 6.96 13.44 -13.03
N THR A 46 8.14 14.02 -12.87
CA THR A 46 8.39 15.47 -13.00
C THR A 46 9.06 15.84 -14.32
N GLY A 47 9.49 14.85 -15.10
CA GLY A 47 10.21 15.00 -16.36
C GLY A 47 11.73 15.11 -16.20
N LYS A 48 12.26 14.82 -15.01
CA LYS A 48 13.70 14.86 -14.67
C LYS A 48 14.26 13.50 -14.28
N GLU A 49 13.41 12.49 -14.25
CA GLU A 49 13.71 11.12 -13.86
C GLU A 49 14.55 10.40 -14.91
N THR A 50 15.47 9.55 -14.48
CA THR A 50 16.16 8.61 -15.35
C THR A 50 15.24 7.47 -15.79
N LEU A 51 15.66 6.64 -16.74
CA LEU A 51 14.90 5.45 -17.12
C LEU A 51 14.68 4.52 -15.91
N ASP A 52 15.70 4.32 -15.08
CA ASP A 52 15.62 3.45 -13.90
C ASP A 52 14.64 4.01 -12.86
N ASP A 53 14.61 5.33 -12.68
CA ASP A 53 13.62 6.00 -11.84
C ASP A 53 12.20 5.75 -12.36
N LEU A 54 11.97 5.93 -13.66
CA LEU A 54 10.67 5.70 -14.29
C LEU A 54 10.21 4.24 -14.14
N VAL A 55 11.13 3.27 -14.29
CA VAL A 55 10.84 1.84 -14.05
C VAL A 55 10.46 1.61 -12.59
N SER A 56 11.22 2.17 -11.65
CA SER A 56 10.92 2.09 -10.21
C SER A 56 9.54 2.68 -9.87
N MET A 57 9.20 3.83 -10.46
CA MET A 57 7.88 4.46 -10.30
C MET A 57 6.76 3.58 -10.88
N GLY A 58 6.99 2.95 -12.04
CA GLY A 58 6.06 1.99 -12.64
C GLY A 58 5.79 0.78 -11.74
N ILE A 59 6.81 0.24 -11.07
CA ILE A 59 6.67 -0.84 -10.08
C ILE A 59 5.79 -0.37 -8.91
N LYS A 60 6.06 0.81 -8.36
CA LYS A 60 5.27 1.39 -7.25
C LYS A 60 3.81 1.61 -7.65
N TYR A 61 3.56 2.13 -8.86
CA TYR A 61 2.21 2.26 -9.41
C TYR A 61 1.49 0.92 -9.50
N ALA A 62 2.16 -0.11 -10.05
CA ALA A 62 1.58 -1.44 -10.19
C ALA A 62 1.23 -2.05 -8.82
N ARG A 63 2.07 -1.86 -7.80
CA ARG A 63 1.81 -2.28 -6.42
C ARG A 63 0.59 -1.55 -5.83
N ALA A 64 0.58 -0.23 -5.89
CA ALA A 64 -0.53 0.58 -5.40
C ALA A 64 -1.86 0.19 -6.08
N SER A 65 -1.84 -0.01 -7.40
CA SER A 65 -3.02 -0.43 -8.17
C SER A 65 -3.53 -1.81 -7.77
N ARG A 66 -2.65 -2.78 -7.55
CA ARG A 66 -3.06 -4.13 -7.14
C ARG A 66 -3.63 -4.13 -5.72
N ILE A 67 -3.01 -3.40 -4.81
CA ILE A 67 -3.50 -3.27 -3.44
C ILE A 67 -4.86 -2.57 -3.45
N SER A 68 -5.01 -1.45 -4.16
CA SER A 68 -6.27 -0.70 -4.20
C SER A 68 -7.42 -1.52 -4.82
N GLN A 69 -7.14 -2.35 -5.83
CA GLN A 69 -8.10 -3.30 -6.38
C GLN A 69 -8.54 -4.34 -5.33
N GLY A 70 -7.59 -4.91 -4.59
CA GLY A 70 -7.89 -5.85 -3.50
C GLY A 70 -8.68 -5.21 -2.35
N LEU A 71 -8.46 -3.93 -2.06
CA LEU A 71 -9.18 -3.17 -1.03
C LEU A 71 -10.61 -2.78 -1.44
N GLY A 72 -10.85 -2.63 -2.75
CA GLY A 72 -12.16 -2.34 -3.33
C GLY A 72 -12.66 -0.90 -3.13
N ALA A 73 -13.72 -0.55 -3.85
CA ALA A 73 -14.36 0.77 -3.82
C ALA A 73 -15.15 1.03 -2.51
N PRO A 74 -15.46 2.30 -2.16
CA PRO A 74 -14.94 3.53 -2.76
C PRO A 74 -13.47 3.78 -2.37
N LEU A 75 -12.77 4.52 -3.23
CA LEU A 75 -11.41 5.03 -3.01
C LEU A 75 -11.43 6.55 -3.13
N GLU A 76 -10.67 7.21 -2.28
CA GLU A 76 -10.42 8.65 -2.32
C GLU A 76 -9.01 8.90 -2.88
N TYR A 77 -8.77 10.12 -3.35
CA TYR A 77 -7.52 10.51 -3.98
C TYR A 77 -7.08 11.88 -3.48
N GLU A 78 -5.82 12.00 -3.12
CA GLU A 78 -5.23 13.25 -2.64
C GLU A 78 -3.88 13.47 -3.33
N LEU A 79 -3.64 14.68 -3.85
CA LEU A 79 -2.36 15.05 -4.43
C LEU A 79 -1.56 15.89 -3.42
N SER A 80 -0.36 15.44 -3.08
CA SER A 80 0.57 16.17 -2.22
C SER A 80 1.93 16.27 -2.91
N GLY A 81 2.23 17.45 -3.45
CA GLY A 81 3.40 17.67 -4.29
C GLY A 81 3.37 16.79 -5.54
N ASN A 82 4.39 15.96 -5.71
CA ASN A 82 4.52 14.98 -6.80
C ASN A 82 4.09 13.57 -6.39
N VAL A 83 3.29 13.41 -5.33
CA VAL A 83 2.78 12.11 -4.90
C VAL A 83 1.25 12.12 -4.90
N LEU A 84 0.67 11.18 -5.63
CA LEU A 84 -0.75 10.86 -5.54
C LEU A 84 -0.96 9.81 -4.45
N PHE A 85 -1.80 10.09 -3.48
CA PHE A 85 -2.25 9.12 -2.49
C PHE A 85 -3.59 8.53 -2.92
N ILE A 86 -3.66 7.21 -3.04
CA ILE A 86 -4.93 6.48 -3.04
C ILE A 86 -5.29 6.19 -1.58
N ILE A 87 -6.47 6.61 -1.17
CA ILE A 87 -6.90 6.53 0.22
C ILE A 87 -8.11 5.61 0.32
N LYS A 88 -8.03 4.63 1.22
CA LYS A 88 -9.16 3.76 1.56
C LYS A 88 -9.55 3.98 3.01
N MET A 89 -10.77 4.45 3.24
CA MET A 89 -11.36 4.56 4.57
C MET A 89 -12.06 3.26 4.96
N PHE A 90 -11.88 2.87 6.22
CA PHE A 90 -12.52 1.71 6.83
C PHE A 90 -13.37 2.15 8.02
N LYS A 91 -14.35 1.31 8.36
CA LYS A 91 -15.25 1.59 9.49
C LYS A 91 -14.49 1.68 10.81
N ASP A 92 -13.56 0.75 11.00
CA ASP A 92 -12.76 0.61 12.20
C ASP A 92 -11.45 -0.12 11.87
N ARG A 93 -10.58 -0.22 12.87
CA ARG A 93 -9.27 -0.86 12.73
C ARG A 93 -9.36 -2.34 12.39
N LYS A 94 -10.38 -3.05 12.89
CA LYS A 94 -10.53 -4.48 12.65
C LYS A 94 -10.91 -4.75 11.19
N ASP A 95 -11.86 -3.99 10.65
CA ASP A 95 -12.24 -4.04 9.23
C ASP A 95 -11.06 -3.74 8.30
N LEU A 96 -10.21 -2.78 8.69
CA LEU A 96 -8.98 -2.45 7.98
C LEU A 96 -8.02 -3.64 7.92
N GLU A 97 -7.68 -4.22 9.08
CA GLU A 97 -6.72 -5.33 9.16
C GLU A 97 -7.20 -6.55 8.36
N GLU A 98 -8.48 -6.93 8.52
CA GLU A 98 -9.05 -8.08 7.81
C GLU A 98 -9.06 -7.90 6.29
N LYS A 99 -9.45 -6.71 5.79
CA LYS A 99 -9.48 -6.44 4.34
C LYS A 99 -8.08 -6.27 3.77
N LEU A 100 -7.16 -5.67 4.51
CA LEU A 100 -5.78 -5.53 4.08
C LEU A 100 -5.10 -6.90 3.93
N ILE A 101 -5.26 -7.79 4.92
CA ILE A 101 -4.73 -9.16 4.84
C ILE A 101 -5.26 -9.86 3.58
N LYS A 102 -6.60 -9.85 3.38
CA LYS A 102 -7.23 -10.45 2.19
C LYS A 102 -6.72 -9.86 0.89
N ALA A 103 -6.55 -8.54 0.81
CA ALA A 103 -6.02 -7.87 -0.37
C ALA A 103 -4.59 -8.34 -0.65
N LEU A 104 -3.72 -8.38 0.37
CA LEU A 104 -2.34 -8.83 0.21
C LEU A 104 -2.24 -10.32 -0.20
N GLU A 105 -3.10 -11.18 0.32
CA GLU A 105 -3.20 -12.60 -0.10
C GLU A 105 -3.64 -12.72 -1.57
N GLY A 106 -4.62 -11.94 -1.99
CA GLY A 106 -5.12 -11.92 -3.37
C GLY A 106 -4.08 -11.44 -4.38
N ILE A 107 -3.16 -10.56 -3.99
CA ILE A 107 -2.09 -10.07 -4.88
C ILE A 107 -1.03 -11.15 -5.13
N GLU A 108 -0.73 -11.98 -4.13
CA GLU A 108 0.24 -13.06 -4.28
C GLU A 108 -0.25 -14.18 -5.19
N SER A 109 -1.54 -14.51 -5.16
CA SER A 109 -2.10 -15.49 -6.10
C SER A 109 -2.03 -15.00 -7.55
N LEU A 110 -2.12 -13.67 -7.76
CA LEU A 110 -1.98 -13.03 -9.07
C LEU A 110 -0.51 -12.92 -9.55
N ARG A 111 0.48 -13.11 -8.66
CA ARG A 111 1.92 -13.11 -9.04
C ARG A 111 2.27 -14.27 -9.98
N TYR A 112 1.45 -15.33 -10.02
CA TYR A 112 1.63 -16.50 -10.88
C TYR A 112 0.96 -16.38 -12.27
N PHE A 113 0.35 -15.22 -12.59
CA PHE A 113 -0.31 -14.97 -13.88
C PHE A 113 0.43 -13.99 -14.80
N LEU A 114 1.67 -13.60 -14.44
CA LEU A 114 2.63 -12.93 -15.32
C LEU A 114 3.79 -13.86 -15.65
#